data_AF-A0A7L4PMJ7-F1
#
_entry.id   AF-A0A7L4PMJ7-F1
#
_cell.length_a   1.000
_cell.length_b   1.000
_cell.length_c   1.000
_cell.angle_alpha   90.00
_cell.angle_beta   90.00
_cell.angle_gamma   90.00
#
_symmetry.space_group_name_H-M   'P 1'
#
loop_
_entity.id
_entity.type
_entity.pdbx_description
1 polymer ?
#
loop_
_entity_poly.entity_id
_entity_poly.type
_entity_poly.pdbx_seq_one_letter_code
_entity_poly.pdbx_strand_id
1 'polypeptide(L)' 'VDYIEQKLTLYDKEWEKDAKIERREPLAIELDCFINYLKKNTEPPVSGEEGLHALEVAISAIDSYMNNKIIKI' A
#
# COMPACT_ATOMS: atom_id res chain seq x y z
N VAL A 1 -0.34 4.24 -7.57
CA VAL A 1 -0.35 5.32 -6.56
C VAL A 1 1.09 5.74 -6.38
N ASP A 2 1.42 6.99 -6.67
CA ASP A 2 2.74 7.52 -6.35
C ASP A 2 2.69 8.07 -4.93
N TYR A 3 3.43 7.48 -4.00
CA TYR A 3 3.46 7.89 -2.59
C TYR A 3 4.38 9.09 -2.35
N ILE A 4 5.32 9.38 -3.25
CA ILE A 4 6.23 10.52 -3.17
C ILE A 4 5.52 11.78 -3.70
N GLU A 5 4.93 11.69 -4.88
CA GLU A 5 4.15 12.77 -5.49
C GLU A 5 2.71 12.83 -4.96
N GLN A 6 2.28 11.82 -4.20
CA GLN A 6 0.92 11.68 -3.65
C GLN A 6 -0.15 11.91 -4.72
N LYS A 7 0.06 11.28 -5.88
CA LYS A 7 -0.80 11.39 -7.05
C LYS A 7 -1.50 10.07 -7.34
N LEU A 8 -2.81 10.14 -7.53
CA LEU A 8 -3.64 9.05 -8.03
C LEU A 8 -4.35 9.54 -9.29
N THR A 9 -3.93 8.98 -10.42
CA THR A 9 -4.59 9.21 -11.70
C THR A 9 -5.49 8.02 -12.00
N LEU A 10 -6.74 8.31 -12.28
CA LEU A 10 -7.77 7.33 -12.63
C LEU A 10 -7.93 7.36 -14.16
N TYR A 11 -7.86 6.18 -14.76
CA TYR A 11 -8.00 5.98 -16.20
C TYR A 11 -9.29 5.21 -16.50
N ASP A 12 -10.12 5.77 -17.37
CA ASP A 12 -11.23 5.10 -18.03
C ASP A 12 -11.08 5.28 -19.55
N LYS A 13 -11.81 4.51 -20.36
CA LYS A 13 -11.67 4.49 -21.83
C LYS A 13 -11.87 5.86 -22.49
N GLU A 14 -12.58 6.78 -21.82
CA GLU A 14 -12.95 8.10 -22.35
C GLU A 14 -12.45 9.28 -21.50
N TRP A 15 -11.88 9.04 -20.32
CA TRP A 15 -11.44 10.12 -19.44
C TRP A 15 -10.24 9.74 -18.58
N GLU A 16 -9.41 10.73 -18.32
CA GLU A 16 -8.33 10.71 -17.33
C GLU A 16 -8.67 11.75 -16.27
N LYS A 17 -8.65 11.35 -14.99
CA LYS A 17 -8.92 12.29 -13.89
C LYS A 17 -7.94 12.08 -12.76
N ASP A 18 -7.33 13.17 -12.33
CA ASP A 18 -6.53 13.19 -11.12
C ASP A 18 -7.46 13.28 -9.91
N ALA A 19 -7.31 12.33 -8.98
CA ALA A 19 -7.99 12.38 -7.70
C ALA A 19 -7.40 13.50 -6.85
N LYS A 20 -8.26 14.29 -6.19
CA LYS A 20 -7.81 15.32 -5.26
C LYS A 20 -7.25 14.64 -4.01
N ILE A 21 -5.92 14.65 -3.88
CA ILE A 21 -5.22 14.16 -2.69
C ILE A 21 -4.72 15.38 -1.90
N GLU A 22 -5.06 15.42 -0.62
CA GLU A 22 -4.49 16.42 0.28
C GLU A 22 -3.05 16.05 0.59
N ARG A 23 -2.12 16.85 0.08
CA ARG A 23 -0.69 16.59 0.25
C ARG A 23 -0.32 16.73 1.74
N ARG A 24 0.17 15.64 2.32
CA ARG A 24 0.67 15.57 3.71
C ARG A 24 1.90 14.69 3.74
N GLU A 25 2.88 14.99 4.58
CA GLU A 25 4.09 14.17 4.66
C GLU A 25 3.73 12.72 5.06
N PRO A 26 4.11 11.69 4.25
CA PRO A 26 3.68 10.30 4.47
C PRO A 26 4.02 9.76 5.87
N LEU A 27 5.23 10.03 6.37
CA LEU A 27 5.67 9.53 7.67
C LEU A 27 4.87 10.17 8.81
N ALA A 28 4.54 11.45 8.71
CA ALA A 28 3.69 12.15 9.68
C ALA A 28 2.29 11.53 9.73
N ILE A 29 1.71 11.13 8.59
CA ILE A 29 0.43 10.42 8.54
C ILE A 29 0.54 9.05 9.23
N GLU A 30 1.61 8.31 8.98
CA GLU A 30 1.86 7.00 9.59
C GLU A 30 2.00 7.10 11.12
N LEU A 31 2.79 8.06 11.61
CA LEU A 31 2.96 8.31 13.04
C LEU A 31 1.68 8.80 13.72
N ASP A 32 0.91 9.68 13.07
CA ASP A 32 -0.41 10.10 13.55
C ASP A 32 -1.34 8.88 13.68
N CYS A 33 -1.35 8.00 12.68
CA CYS A 33 -2.12 6.77 12.70
C CYS A 33 -1.71 5.87 13.87
N PHE A 34 -0.39 5.68 14.04
CA PHE A 34 0.20 4.91 15.14
C PHE A 34 -0.29 5.37 16.51
N ILE A 35 -0.15 6.66 16.79
CA ILE A 35 -0.56 7.24 18.07
C ILE A 35 -2.09 7.14 18.25
N ASN A 36 -2.86 7.32 17.19
CA ASN A 36 -4.32 7.34 17.26
C ASN A 36 -4.91 5.98 17.65
N TYR A 37 -4.43 4.87 17.08
CA TYR A 37 -4.98 3.56 17.43
C TYR A 37 -4.59 3.15 18.86
N LEU A 38 -3.41 3.56 19.34
CA LEU A 38 -3.01 3.38 20.75
C LEU A 38 -3.93 4.16 21.69
N LYS A 39 -4.24 5.42 21.37
CA LYS A 39 -5.12 6.27 22.19
C LYS A 39 -6.56 5.76 22.23
N LYS A 40 -7.06 5.26 21.10
CA LYS A 40 -8.46 4.82 20.95
C LYS A 40 -8.66 3.35 21.32
N ASN A 41 -7.57 2.61 21.60
CA ASN A 41 -7.60 1.17 21.83
C ASN A 41 -8.32 0.43 20.69
N THR A 42 -8.02 0.82 19.45
CA THR A 42 -8.55 0.20 18.23
C THR A 42 -7.46 -0.61 17.55
N GLU A 43 -7.85 -1.57 16.72
CA GLU A 43 -6.90 -2.32 15.90
C GLU A 43 -6.20 -1.39 14.89
N PRO A 44 -4.90 -1.62 14.62
CA PRO A 44 -4.20 -0.89 13.58
C PRO A 44 -4.78 -1.27 12.22
N PRO A 45 -4.78 -0.33 11.24
CA PRO A 45 -5.29 -0.61 9.90
C PRO A 45 -4.45 -1.64 9.13
N VAL A 46 -3.20 -1.83 9.54
CA VAL A 46 -2.30 -2.89 9.05
C VAL A 46 -1.54 -3.47 10.23
N SER A 47 -1.52 -4.80 10.33
CA SER A 47 -0.79 -5.55 11.35
C SER A 47 0.49 -6.16 10.77
N GLY A 48 1.20 -6.96 11.58
CA GLY A 48 2.36 -7.71 11.10
C GLY A 48 2.01 -8.77 10.06
N GLU A 49 0.79 -9.30 10.09
CA GLU A 49 0.34 -10.35 9.16
C GLU A 49 0.22 -9.85 7.73
N GLU A 50 -0.32 -8.64 7.52
CA GLU A 50 -0.36 -8.01 6.20
C GLU A 50 1.05 -7.75 5.66
N GLY A 51 1.99 -7.37 6.53
CA GLY A 51 3.39 -7.18 6.16
C GLY A 51 4.08 -8.49 5.77
N LEU A 52 3.83 -9.57 6.51
CA LEU A 52 4.35 -10.89 6.20
C LEU A 52 3.81 -11.41 4.85
N HIS A 53 2.51 -11.26 4.61
CA HIS A 53 1.90 -11.67 3.36
C HIS A 53 2.42 -10.84 2.17
N ALA A 54 2.59 -9.52 2.34
CA ALA A 54 3.18 -8.68 1.30
C ALA A 54 4.61 -9.14 0.93
N LEU A 55 5.40 -9.56 1.92
CA LEU A 55 6.74 -10.12 1.71
C LEU A 55 6.68 -11.47 0.98
N GLU A 56 5.77 -12.36 1.37
CA GLU A 56 5.54 -13.65 0.69
C GLU A 56 5.18 -13.46 -0.78
N VAL A 57 4.31 -12.49 -1.08
CA VAL A 57 3.93 -12.11 -2.44
C VAL A 57 5.15 -11.63 -3.24
N ALA A 58 5.97 -10.74 -2.65
CA ALA A 58 7.15 -10.23 -3.32
C ALA A 58 8.17 -11.34 -3.64
N ILE A 59 8.42 -12.24 -2.70
CA ILE A 59 9.32 -13.40 -2.90
C ILE A 59 8.77 -14.34 -3.97
N SER A 60 7.48 -14.65 -3.91
CA SER A 60 6.82 -15.52 -4.89
C SER A 60 6.81 -14.91 -6.29
N ALA A 61 6.68 -13.59 -6.43
CA ALA A 61 6.80 -12.92 -7.72
C ALA A 61 8.21 -13.06 -8.31
N ILE A 62 9.25 -12.94 -7.47
CA ILE A 62 10.65 -13.16 -7.88
C ILE A 62 10.85 -14.62 -8.31
N ASP A 63 10.40 -15.60 -7.53
CA ASP A 63 10.56 -17.02 -7.85
C ASP A 63 9.77 -17.41 -9.11
N SER A 64 8.59 -16.82 -9.32
CA SER A 64 7.78 -17.00 -10.53
C SER A 64 8.53 -16.53 -11.78
N TYR A 65 9.12 -15.32 -11.73
CA TYR A 65 9.91 -14.76 -12.81
C TYR A 65 11.15 -15.62 -13.12
N MET A 66 11.90 -16.00 -12.09
CA MET A 66 13.15 -16.76 -12.25
C MET A 66 12.94 -18.16 -12.83
N ASN A 67 11.83 -18.81 -12.51
CA ASN A 67 11.55 -20.18 -12.92
C ASN A 67 10.49 -20.31 -14.02
N ASN A 68 9.98 -19.18 -14.55
CA ASN A 68 8.90 -19.14 -15.54
C ASN A 68 7.71 -20.04 -15.18
N LYS A 69 7.29 -20.02 -13.91
CA LYS A 69 6.21 -20.86 -13.37
C LYS A 69 5.21 -20.00 -12.59
N ILE A 70 3.95 -20.41 -12.59
CA ILE A 70 2.92 -19.78 -11.77
C ILE A 70 3.09 -20.28 -10.33
N ILE A 71 3.17 -19.34 -9.38
CA ILE A 71 3.22 -19.64 -7.94
C ILE A 71 1.88 -19.27 -7.32
N LYS A 72 1.29 -20.21 -6.58
CA LYS A 72 0.08 -19.97 -5.79
C LYS A 72 0.47 -19.50 -4.40
N ILE A 73 -0.22 -18.48 -3.94
CA ILE A 73 -0.09 -17.80 -2.66
C ILE A 73 -1.49 -17.72 -2.06
#